data_AF-A0AAJ4WCG1-F1
#
_entry.id   AF-A0AAJ4WCG1-F1
#
_cell.length_a   1.000
_cell.length_b   1.000
_cell.length_c   1.000
_cell.angle_alpha   90.00
_cell.angle_beta   90.00
_cell.angle_gamma   90.00
#
_symmetry.space_group_name_H-M   'P 1'
#
loop_
_entity.id
_entity.type
_entity.pdbx_description
1 polymer ?
#
loop_
_entity_poly.entity_id
_entity_poly.type
_entity_poly.pdbx_seq_one_letter_code
_entity_poly.pdbx_strand_id
1 'polypeptide(L)'
;MSSIRIVSPDEVVKTAGAIPPLLFANLKSLYSRRAERLRQLAEDHPLGDYLKFAATVVNAQSHAQHDNPLKIDLTDTLKTASDAGRPPLSVKTFPRSQHWQTLLAAIIAELEPEAPEHV
;
A
#
# COMPACT_ATOMS: atom_id res chain seq x y z
N MET A 1 12.50 32.63 -21.50
CA MET A 1 11.07 32.95 -21.70
C MET A 1 10.34 31.62 -21.89
N SER A 2 9.58 31.15 -20.89
CA SER A 2 8.82 29.90 -21.02
C SER A 2 7.40 30.26 -21.49
N SER A 3 7.05 29.82 -22.70
CA SER A 3 5.73 30.09 -23.31
C SER A 3 4.73 29.05 -22.80
N ILE A 4 3.76 29.47 -22.01
CA ILE A 4 2.64 28.61 -21.61
C ILE A 4 1.72 28.44 -22.83
N ARG A 5 1.62 27.20 -23.34
CA ARG A 5 0.61 26.82 -24.33
C ARG A 5 -0.68 26.48 -23.60
N ILE A 6 -1.73 27.25 -23.85
CA ILE A 6 -3.09 26.93 -23.40
C ILE A 6 -3.71 26.03 -24.49
N VAL A 7 -3.96 24.76 -24.13
CA VAL A 7 -4.62 23.78 -24.99
C VAL A 7 -6.12 23.75 -24.73
N SER A 8 -6.90 23.49 -25.78
CA SER A 8 -8.36 23.37 -25.68
C SER A 8 -8.76 22.13 -24.87
N PRO A 9 -9.93 22.12 -24.19
CA PRO A 9 -10.39 20.96 -23.41
C PRO A 9 -10.42 19.67 -24.23
N ASP A 10 -10.80 19.74 -25.51
CA ASP A 10 -10.86 18.59 -26.41
C ASP A 10 -9.47 18.01 -26.75
N GLU A 11 -8.41 18.83 -26.72
CA GLU A 11 -7.02 18.40 -26.89
C GLU A 11 -6.45 17.73 -25.64
N VAL A 12 -6.88 18.18 -24.46
CA VAL A 12 -6.53 17.56 -23.16
C VAL A 12 -7.12 16.15 -23.06
N VAL A 13 -8.34 15.97 -23.55
CA VAL A 13 -9.01 14.65 -23.58
C VAL A 13 -8.31 13.68 -24.54
N LYS A 14 -7.70 14.17 -25.63
CA LYS A 14 -6.96 13.33 -26.60
C LYS A 14 -5.57 12.92 -26.14
N THR A 15 -4.94 13.68 -25.26
CA THR A 15 -3.57 13.39 -24.76
C THR A 15 -3.58 12.33 -23.65
N ALA A 16 -4.65 12.25 -22.85
CA ALA A 16 -4.85 11.16 -21.93
C ALA A 16 -5.33 9.92 -22.70
N GLY A 17 -4.44 8.95 -22.96
CA GLY A 17 -4.84 7.64 -23.49
C GLY A 17 -5.84 6.93 -22.57
N ALA A 18 -6.32 5.74 -22.97
CA ALA A 18 -7.26 4.96 -22.17
C ALA A 18 -6.73 4.72 -20.75
N ILE A 19 -7.39 5.32 -19.74
CA ILE A 19 -7.04 5.14 -18.33
C ILE A 19 -7.68 3.82 -17.86
N PRO A 20 -6.89 2.86 -17.36
CA PRO A 20 -7.45 1.61 -16.87
C PRO A 20 -8.35 1.89 -15.66
N PRO A 21 -9.54 1.27 -15.58
CA PRO A 21 -10.48 1.48 -14.48
C PRO A 21 -9.94 0.94 -13.14
N LEU A 22 -8.92 0.09 -13.17
CA LEU A 22 -8.28 -0.47 -12.00
C LEU A 22 -6.76 -0.54 -12.19
N LEU A 23 -6.03 0.04 -11.24
CA LEU A 23 -4.57 -0.05 -11.15
C LEU A 23 -4.19 -1.10 -10.11
N PHE A 24 -3.60 -2.20 -10.56
CA PHE A 24 -3.10 -3.22 -9.66
C PHE A 24 -1.77 -2.78 -9.03
N ALA A 25 -1.65 -2.99 -7.72
CA ALA A 25 -0.38 -2.79 -7.04
C ALA A 25 0.63 -3.87 -7.45
N ASN A 26 1.87 -3.47 -7.73
CA ASN A 26 2.96 -4.41 -7.91
C ASN A 26 3.53 -4.81 -6.55
N LEU A 27 3.05 -5.93 -6.00
CA LEU A 27 3.43 -6.41 -4.66
C LEU A 27 4.95 -6.57 -4.48
N LYS A 28 5.69 -6.90 -5.53
CA LYS A 28 7.16 -7.03 -5.47
C LYS A 28 7.88 -5.71 -5.15
N SER A 29 7.22 -4.56 -5.37
CA SER A 29 7.84 -3.25 -5.24
C SER A 29 7.03 -2.23 -4.44
N LEU A 30 5.79 -2.54 -4.07
CA LEU A 30 4.88 -1.59 -3.43
C LEU A 30 5.46 -1.05 -2.12
N TYR A 31 5.86 -1.96 -1.22
CA TYR A 31 6.37 -1.60 0.09
C TYR A 31 7.81 -1.08 0.02
N SER A 32 8.68 -1.74 -0.75
CA SER A 32 10.07 -1.30 -0.90
C SER A 32 10.19 0.12 -1.48
N ARG A 33 9.42 0.46 -2.52
CA ARG A 33 9.37 1.82 -3.07
C ARG A 33 8.82 2.83 -2.06
N ARG A 34 7.84 2.44 -1.25
CA ARG A 34 7.26 3.31 -0.23
C ARG A 34 8.24 3.59 0.90
N ALA A 35 8.94 2.57 1.41
CA ALA A 35 9.97 2.75 2.43
C ALA A 35 11.09 3.67 1.91
N GLU A 36 11.57 3.43 0.68
CA GLU A 36 12.57 4.27 0.04
C GLU A 36 12.11 5.72 -0.09
N ARG A 37 10.87 5.94 -0.55
CA ARG A 37 10.30 7.29 -0.65
C ARG A 37 10.20 7.99 0.71
N LEU A 38 9.85 7.26 1.77
CA LEU A 38 9.79 7.81 3.12
C LEU A 38 11.18 8.23 3.63
N ARG A 39 12.24 7.46 3.34
CA ARG A 39 13.62 7.83 3.68
C ARG A 39 14.05 9.09 2.94
N GLN A 40 13.77 9.20 1.64
CA GLN A 40 14.07 10.40 0.86
C GLN A 40 13.34 11.63 1.39
N LEU A 41 12.08 11.48 1.81
CA LEU A 41 11.32 12.58 2.41
C LEU A 41 11.80 12.95 3.81
N ALA A 42 12.54 12.07 4.49
CA ALA A 42 13.06 12.31 5.81
C ALA A 42 14.33 13.18 5.82
N GLU A 43 15.02 13.28 4.69
CA GLU A 43 16.21 14.12 4.52
C GLU A 43 15.85 15.60 4.76
N ASP A 44 16.59 16.26 5.65
CA ASP A 44 16.41 17.66 6.05
C ASP A 44 14.96 18.04 6.45
N HIS A 45 14.17 17.06 6.89
CA HIS A 45 12.77 17.26 7.27
C HIS A 45 12.60 17.37 8.79
N PRO A 46 11.82 18.32 9.32
CA PRO A 46 11.59 18.46 10.78
C PRO A 46 11.00 17.21 11.44
N LEU A 47 10.28 16.38 10.67
CA LEU A 47 9.73 15.09 11.09
C LEU A 47 10.55 13.90 10.58
N GLY A 48 11.83 14.10 10.29
CA GLY A 48 12.68 13.09 9.67
C GLY A 48 12.72 11.78 10.45
N ASP A 49 12.81 11.83 11.78
CA ASP A 49 12.86 10.62 12.60
C ASP A 49 11.53 9.85 12.57
N TYR A 50 10.39 10.54 12.55
CA TYR A 50 9.09 9.91 12.35
C TYR A 50 8.97 9.26 10.97
N LEU A 51 9.46 9.91 9.92
CA LEU A 51 9.43 9.37 8.55
C LEU A 51 10.36 8.16 8.42
N LYS A 52 11.52 8.16 9.08
CA LYS A 52 12.42 7.00 9.16
C LYS A 52 11.76 5.85 9.91
N PHE A 53 11.10 6.11 11.04
CA PHE A 53 10.32 5.11 11.76
C PHE A 53 9.21 4.52 10.88
N ALA A 54 8.44 5.37 10.19
CA ALA A 54 7.41 4.91 9.26
C ALA A 54 8.01 4.06 8.12
N ALA A 55 9.22 4.39 7.65
CA ALA A 55 9.94 3.58 6.67
C ALA A 55 10.31 2.19 7.21
N THR A 56 10.71 2.09 8.48
CA THR A 56 10.93 0.79 9.16
C THR A 56 9.66 -0.05 9.17
N VAL A 57 8.52 0.52 9.59
CA VAL A 57 7.23 -0.19 9.59
C VAL A 57 6.85 -0.69 8.19
N VAL A 58 7.07 0.13 7.16
CA VAL A 58 6.79 -0.26 5.77
C VAL A 58 7.75 -1.35 5.27
N ASN A 59 9.02 -1.34 5.72
CA ASN A 59 9.95 -2.42 5.42
C ASN A 59 9.46 -3.74 6.03
N ALA A 60 9.00 -3.73 7.27
CA ALA A 60 8.44 -4.92 7.92
C ALA A 60 7.19 -5.45 7.20
N GLN A 61 6.34 -4.55 6.67
CA GLN A 61 5.23 -4.95 5.79
C GLN A 61 5.73 -5.66 4.52
N SER A 62 6.87 -5.24 3.96
CA SER A 62 7.47 -5.85 2.77
C SER A 62 7.93 -7.29 3.06
N HIS A 63 8.62 -7.52 4.18
CA HIS A 63 9.10 -8.84 4.55
C HIS A 63 7.95 -9.77 4.94
N ALA A 64 7.00 -9.29 5.75
CA ALA A 64 5.81 -10.07 6.10
C ALA A 64 5.04 -10.54 4.86
N GLN A 65 4.86 -9.68 3.85
CA GLN A 65 4.20 -10.05 2.59
C GLN A 65 5.02 -11.04 1.76
N HIS A 66 6.35 -10.89 1.74
CA HIS A 66 7.26 -11.77 1.01
C HIS A 66 7.23 -13.19 1.57
N ASP A 67 7.36 -13.32 2.89
CA ASP A 67 7.47 -14.60 3.59
C ASP A 67 6.12 -15.32 3.72
N ASN A 68 5.03 -14.55 3.72
CA ASN A 68 3.67 -15.07 3.85
C ASN A 68 2.85 -14.72 2.61
N PRO A 69 3.10 -15.35 1.45
CA PRO A 69 2.29 -15.12 0.26
C PRO A 69 0.84 -15.57 0.49
N LEU A 70 -0.12 -14.78 0.01
CA LEU A 70 -1.54 -15.13 0.08
C LEU A 70 -1.82 -16.37 -0.79
N LYS A 71 -2.37 -17.42 -0.17
CA LYS A 71 -2.78 -18.67 -0.84
C LYS A 71 -4.29 -18.94 -0.77
N ILE A 72 -5.07 -17.95 -0.37
CA ILE A 72 -6.52 -18.08 -0.16
C ILE A 72 -7.24 -17.85 -1.49
N ASP A 73 -8.17 -18.74 -1.84
CA ASP A 73 -9.14 -18.50 -2.90
C ASP A 73 -10.25 -17.58 -2.39
N LEU A 74 -10.41 -16.42 -3.04
CA LEU A 74 -11.40 -15.41 -2.70
C LEU A 74 -12.60 -15.40 -3.66
N THR A 75 -12.66 -16.31 -4.65
CA THR A 75 -13.65 -16.29 -5.73
C THR A 75 -15.09 -16.18 -5.22
N ASP A 76 -15.47 -17.01 -4.26
CA ASP A 76 -16.83 -16.99 -3.70
C ASP A 76 -17.13 -15.71 -2.90
N THR A 77 -16.12 -15.17 -2.21
CA THR A 77 -16.24 -13.90 -1.47
C THR A 77 -16.45 -12.74 -2.44
N LEU A 78 -15.69 -12.71 -3.54
CA LEU A 78 -15.83 -11.70 -4.59
C LEU A 78 -17.21 -11.78 -5.26
N LYS A 79 -17.67 -12.99 -5.60
CA LYS A 79 -18.99 -13.21 -6.20
C LYS A 79 -20.11 -12.74 -5.28
N THR A 80 -20.10 -13.19 -4.02
CA THR A 80 -21.13 -12.83 -3.03
C THR A 80 -21.20 -11.31 -2.81
N ALA A 81 -20.05 -10.65 -2.75
CA ALA A 81 -20.00 -9.19 -2.60
C ALA A 81 -20.51 -8.46 -3.85
N SER A 82 -20.14 -8.94 -5.04
CA SER A 82 -20.63 -8.42 -6.32
C SER A 82 -22.15 -8.54 -6.42
N ASP A 83 -22.72 -9.71 -6.14
CA ASP A 83 -24.16 -9.97 -6.19
C ASP A 83 -24.94 -9.08 -5.21
N ALA A 84 -24.33 -8.77 -4.07
CA ALA A 84 -24.88 -7.86 -3.07
C ALA A 84 -24.62 -6.36 -3.36
N GLY A 85 -23.91 -6.01 -4.43
CA GLY A 85 -23.52 -4.64 -4.76
C GLY A 85 -22.59 -3.98 -3.73
N ARG A 86 -21.76 -4.78 -3.04
CA ARG A 86 -20.88 -4.32 -1.94
C ARG A 86 -19.40 -4.43 -2.32
N PRO A 87 -18.53 -3.58 -1.73
CA PRO A 87 -17.09 -3.74 -1.90
C PRO A 87 -16.61 -5.09 -1.32
N PRO A 88 -15.90 -5.92 -2.11
CA PRO A 88 -15.52 -7.28 -1.69
C PRO A 88 -14.61 -7.36 -0.48
N LEU A 89 -13.75 -6.35 -0.31
CA LEU A 89 -12.80 -6.24 0.79
C LEU A 89 -13.16 -5.07 1.71
N SER A 90 -14.45 -4.84 1.94
CA SER A 90 -14.93 -3.77 2.82
C SER A 90 -14.37 -3.92 4.24
N VAL A 91 -13.73 -2.87 4.76
CA VAL A 91 -13.13 -2.85 6.10
C VAL A 91 -14.14 -3.11 7.24
N LYS A 92 -15.43 -2.87 7.00
CA LYS A 92 -16.49 -3.07 8.00
C LYS A 92 -16.92 -4.53 8.12
N THR A 93 -16.74 -5.32 7.06
CA THR A 93 -17.35 -6.66 6.95
C THR A 93 -16.33 -7.75 6.63
N PHE A 94 -15.17 -7.41 6.07
CA PHE A 94 -14.15 -8.38 5.73
C PHE A 94 -13.51 -8.93 7.00
N PRO A 95 -13.44 -10.26 7.18
CA PRO A 95 -12.93 -10.86 8.40
C PRO A 95 -11.43 -10.61 8.56
N ARG A 96 -10.98 -10.47 9.80
CA ARG A 96 -9.56 -10.58 10.19
C ARG A 96 -9.16 -12.05 10.14
N SER A 97 -9.05 -12.56 8.91
CA SER A 97 -8.73 -13.96 8.62
C SER A 97 -7.44 -14.40 9.32
N GLN A 98 -7.23 -15.71 9.42
CA GLN A 98 -5.99 -16.27 9.97
C GLN A 98 -4.76 -15.69 9.26
N HIS A 99 -4.81 -15.57 7.93
CA HIS A 99 -3.71 -14.99 7.17
C HIS A 99 -3.46 -13.51 7.50
N TRP A 100 -4.51 -12.72 7.72
CA TRP A 100 -4.35 -11.33 8.18
C TRP A 100 -3.65 -11.27 9.55
N GLN A 101 -4.01 -12.16 10.47
CA GLN A 101 -3.39 -12.25 11.79
C GLN A 101 -1.93 -12.69 11.69
N THR A 102 -1.60 -13.63 10.80
CA THR A 102 -0.22 -14.03 10.51
C THR A 102 0.64 -12.85 10.04
N LEU A 103 0.13 -12.05 9.10
CA LEU A 103 0.84 -10.86 8.63
C LEU A 103 1.06 -9.85 9.76
N LEU A 104 0.05 -9.61 10.60
CA LEU A 104 0.19 -8.71 11.75
C LEU A 104 1.25 -9.22 12.73
N ALA A 105 1.22 -10.50 13.08
CA ALA A 105 2.20 -11.10 13.99
C ALA A 105 3.63 -11.02 13.44
N ALA A 106 3.81 -11.26 12.13
CA ALA A 106 5.11 -11.14 11.48
C ALA A 106 5.66 -9.70 11.53
N ILE A 107 4.82 -8.71 11.25
CA ILE A 107 5.21 -7.29 11.36
C ILE A 107 5.60 -6.93 12.79
N ILE A 108 4.83 -7.38 13.79
CA ILE A 108 5.15 -7.12 15.20
C ILE A 108 6.49 -7.75 15.58
N ALA A 109 6.70 -9.03 15.24
CA ALA A 109 7.93 -9.75 15.57
C ALA A 109 9.18 -9.12 14.94
N GLU A 110 9.05 -8.51 13.76
CA GLU A 110 10.15 -7.80 13.11
C GLU A 110 10.47 -6.45 13.77
N LEU A 111 9.46 -5.76 14.29
CA LEU A 111 9.63 -4.45 14.93
C LEU A 111 9.99 -4.54 16.41
N GLU A 112 9.66 -5.66 17.07
CA GLU A 112 9.88 -5.88 18.50
C GLU A 112 11.34 -5.66 18.95
N PRO A 113 12.38 -6.13 18.22
CA PRO A 113 13.78 -5.89 18.61
C PRO A 113 14.22 -4.42 18.57
N GLU A 114 13.53 -3.59 17.77
CA GLU A 114 13.78 -2.15 17.67
C GLU A 114 12.94 -1.33 18.65
N ALA A 115 11.94 -1.96 19.30
CA ALA A 115 11.09 -1.30 20.25
C ALA A 115 11.84 -1.09 21.59
N PRO A 116 11.77 0.09 22.21
CA PRO A 116 12.35 0.31 23.53
C PRO A 116 11.67 -0.61 24.55
N GLU A 117 12.45 -1.24 25.44
CA GLU A 117 11.93 -2.22 26.40
C GLU A 117 10.82 -1.65 27.29
N HIS A 118 10.84 -0.35 27.61
CA HIS A 118 9.81 0.35 28.37
C HIS A 118 9.82 1.86 28.01
N VAL A 119 8.64 2.49 27.95
CA VAL A 119 8.46 3.94 28.16
C VAL A 119 7.85 4.15 29.54
#